data_AF-A0A1M6UR84-F1
#
_entry.id   AF-A0A1M6UR84-F1
#
_cell.length_a   1.000
_cell.length_b   1.000
_cell.length_c   1.000
_cell.angle_alpha   90.00
_cell.angle_beta   90.00
_cell.angle_gamma   90.00
#
_symmetry.space_group_name_H-M   'P 1'
#
loop_
_entity.id
_entity.type
_entity.pdbx_description
1 polymer ?
#
loop_
_entity_poly.entity_id
_entity_poly.type
_entity_poly.pdbx_seq_one_letter_code
_entity_poly.pdbx_strand_id
1 'polypeptide(L)'
;MKAEYPIISFPEKGTIQYPYRYHPLVKPGKHEKAFAQQLINKLPAGVECRLDVCLIISEHLPPFCLDIALLVAGHPEIRIDVEIDEPYEAATRKPIHFASCGDMFRDHLLNRHGWTVVRLASKQIQQEPKVCADWLVELVNVMLNDSEKFAEHEFASVPFPVEMWTRNEALKMAYWQNIEGETRTTDDRCYCLDEQEKKCLQFIKPFEKSADMKEKMTTFRDAGCYEQDAHIDFEPEEHIYIYKGIRRMLPVSSLIAYFFDEFQALPQAENQLRYKGIPVEESLDKWSKSGRLASEVGTFVHLQTENYFQRGFFETECKLQFGDETETISVEQEKLHFLHFIRDYAIEPYRQEWPVYDKDLNIAGTIDLICQEDDGEYTIYDWKRSSKVVNAQGQPIVEGFRGKMSYNGISLPDTSYYHYCIQQNLYRYMLEKHYGIKVKAMNLVVLCPDYPTYYVASVPKMDQLIQQIVAICTQRDLGHRLL
;
A
#
# COMPACT_ATOMS: atom_id res chain seq x y z
N MET A 1 -5.43 15.76 -5.82
CA MET A 1 -4.23 16.38 -6.42
C MET A 1 -3.04 15.61 -5.92
N LYS A 2 -2.00 15.39 -6.74
CA LYS A 2 -0.79 14.73 -6.27
C LYS A 2 -0.07 15.65 -5.27
N ALA A 3 0.62 15.07 -4.30
CA ALA A 3 1.53 15.85 -3.47
C ALA A 3 2.67 16.42 -4.33
N GLU A 4 3.24 17.55 -3.91
CA GLU A 4 4.34 18.23 -4.60
C GLU A 4 5.54 18.35 -3.66
N TYR A 5 6.73 18.01 -4.15
CA TYR A 5 8.00 18.24 -3.46
C TYR A 5 8.38 19.73 -3.48
N PRO A 6 9.10 20.26 -2.46
CA PRO A 6 9.49 19.58 -1.24
C PRO A 6 8.28 19.29 -0.33
N ILE A 7 8.24 18.09 0.25
CA ILE A 7 7.21 17.70 1.23
C ILE A 7 7.82 17.77 2.62
N ILE A 8 7.08 18.28 3.59
CA ILE A 8 7.50 18.32 4.99
C ILE A 8 6.37 17.87 5.92
N SER A 9 6.70 17.02 6.87
CA SER A 9 5.79 16.55 7.91
C SER A 9 6.47 16.61 9.27
N PHE A 10 5.71 17.06 10.28
CA PHE A 10 6.23 17.28 11.62
C PHE A 10 5.65 16.27 12.62
N PRO A 11 6.43 15.86 13.63
CA PRO A 11 5.89 15.14 14.76
C PRO A 11 4.91 16.03 15.53
N GLU A 12 3.81 15.44 16.03
CA GLU A 12 2.91 16.16 16.92
C GLU A 12 3.62 16.61 18.20
N LYS A 13 3.17 17.72 18.78
CA LYS A 13 3.64 18.18 20.09
C LYS A 13 3.46 17.08 21.16
N GLY A 14 4.50 16.85 21.94
CA GLY A 14 4.52 15.83 22.99
C GLY A 14 4.74 14.40 22.49
N THR A 15 5.10 14.22 21.21
CA THR A 15 5.54 12.91 20.70
C THR A 15 6.82 12.46 21.38
N ILE A 16 6.94 11.15 21.63
CA ILE A 16 8.14 10.57 22.25
C ILE A 16 9.36 10.73 21.35
N GLN A 17 10.50 10.99 21.98
CA GLN A 17 11.78 10.92 21.30
C GLN A 17 12.28 9.48 21.24
N TYR A 18 11.81 8.70 20.25
CA TYR A 18 12.24 7.31 20.10
C TYR A 18 13.76 7.21 19.81
N PRO A 19 14.49 6.23 20.38
CA PRO A 19 15.92 6.06 20.13
C PRO A 19 16.24 5.76 18.66
N TYR A 20 17.42 6.13 18.22
CA TYR A 20 17.97 5.74 16.93
C TYR A 20 19.33 5.08 17.12
N ARG A 21 19.78 4.35 16.10
CA ARG A 21 21.09 3.68 16.10
C ARG A 21 21.93 4.20 14.95
N TYR A 22 23.25 4.09 15.13
CA TYR A 22 24.19 4.18 14.03
C TYR A 22 24.43 2.79 13.46
N HIS A 23 24.21 2.64 12.17
CA HIS A 23 24.18 1.35 11.51
C HIS A 23 25.30 1.24 10.47
N PRO A 24 26.37 0.47 10.76
CA PRO A 24 27.60 0.48 9.96
C PRO A 24 27.44 -0.11 8.56
N LEU A 25 26.29 -0.72 8.27
CA LEU A 25 26.00 -1.37 7.00
C LEU A 25 24.99 -0.59 6.15
N VAL A 26 24.47 0.54 6.65
CA VAL A 26 23.77 1.51 5.80
C VAL A 26 24.78 2.03 4.79
N LYS A 27 24.54 1.76 3.52
CA LYS A 27 25.35 2.26 2.41
C LYS A 27 24.54 3.37 1.73
N PRO A 28 24.82 4.64 2.04
CA PRO A 28 24.12 5.74 1.40
C PRO A 28 24.42 5.71 -0.10
N GLY A 29 23.40 6.02 -0.89
CA GLY A 29 23.53 6.14 -2.33
C GLY A 29 24.44 7.29 -2.73
N LYS A 30 24.62 7.43 -4.04
CA LYS A 30 25.53 8.43 -4.62
C LYS A 30 25.01 9.86 -4.42
N HIS A 31 23.71 10.07 -4.52
CA HIS A 31 23.10 11.39 -4.42
C HIS A 31 23.16 11.92 -2.98
N GLU A 32 22.79 11.08 -2.02
CA GLU A 32 22.77 11.37 -0.59
C GLU A 32 24.17 11.77 -0.10
N LYS A 33 25.21 11.03 -0.51
CA LYS A 33 26.60 11.39 -0.21
C LYS A 33 27.00 12.74 -0.79
N ALA A 34 26.71 12.95 -2.07
CA ALA A 34 27.08 14.18 -2.76
C ALA A 34 26.36 15.40 -2.19
N PHE A 35 25.08 15.25 -1.85
CA PHE A 35 24.26 16.31 -1.28
C PHE A 35 24.63 16.59 0.19
N ALA A 36 24.82 15.57 1.02
CA ALA A 36 25.25 15.74 2.40
C ALA A 36 26.60 16.47 2.49
N GLN A 37 27.54 16.21 1.58
CA GLN A 37 28.82 16.91 1.54
C GLN A 37 28.66 18.42 1.26
N GLN A 38 27.65 18.81 0.47
CA GLN A 38 27.32 20.22 0.24
C GLN A 38 26.63 20.85 1.45
N LEU A 39 25.73 20.09 2.09
CA LEU A 39 24.94 20.54 3.22
C LEU A 39 25.82 20.78 4.47
N ILE A 40 26.74 19.87 4.78
CA ILE A 40 27.64 19.95 5.95
C ILE A 40 28.34 21.30 6.07
N ASN A 41 28.79 21.88 4.95
CA ASN A 41 29.54 23.13 4.96
C ASN A 41 28.68 24.37 5.24
N LYS A 42 27.35 24.24 5.21
CA LYS A 42 26.39 25.34 5.41
C LYS A 42 25.62 25.23 6.72
N LEU A 43 25.62 24.05 7.36
CA LEU A 43 24.82 23.81 8.56
C LEU A 43 25.28 24.70 9.72
N PRO A 44 24.34 25.18 10.56
CA PRO A 44 24.67 25.91 11.77
C PRO A 44 25.57 25.10 12.71
N ALA A 45 26.33 25.80 13.55
CA ALA A 45 27.15 25.15 14.56
C ALA A 45 26.27 24.30 15.51
N GLY A 46 26.69 23.07 15.77
CA GLY A 46 25.95 22.13 16.61
C GLY A 46 24.96 21.24 15.87
N VAL A 47 24.82 21.38 14.54
CA VAL A 47 23.99 20.48 13.73
C VAL A 47 24.87 19.43 13.06
N GLU A 48 24.62 18.16 13.37
CA GLU A 48 25.29 17.02 12.77
C GLU A 48 24.49 16.50 11.56
N CYS A 49 25.19 16.18 10.47
CA CYS A 49 24.62 15.56 9.28
C CYS A 49 25.18 14.14 9.14
N ARG A 50 24.30 13.13 9.16
CA ARG A 50 24.66 11.72 9.20
C ARG A 50 23.95 10.93 8.12
N LEU A 51 24.61 9.89 7.63
CA LEU A 51 24.13 9.01 6.55
C LEU A 51 24.03 7.54 6.98
N ASP A 52 24.17 7.29 8.27
CA ASP A 52 24.29 5.98 8.88
C ASP A 52 23.30 5.83 10.05
N VAL A 53 22.22 6.62 10.06
CA VAL A 53 21.20 6.56 11.10
C VAL A 53 20.04 5.67 10.68
N CYS A 54 19.57 4.83 11.62
CA CYS A 54 18.36 4.06 11.42
C CYS A 54 17.54 3.96 12.71
N LEU A 55 16.26 3.58 12.54
CA LEU A 55 15.37 3.22 13.64
C LEU A 55 15.09 1.72 13.60
N ILE A 56 15.18 1.08 14.76
CA ILE A 56 14.74 -0.30 14.95
C ILE A 56 13.45 -0.25 15.76
N ILE A 57 12.33 -0.43 15.07
CA ILE A 57 10.97 -0.30 15.65
C ILE A 57 10.31 -1.66 15.90
N SER A 58 10.89 -2.72 15.35
CA SER A 58 10.40 -4.09 15.42
C SER A 58 11.56 -5.05 15.27
N GLU A 59 11.49 -6.18 15.96
CA GLU A 59 12.45 -7.28 15.81
C GLU A 59 12.17 -8.13 14.56
N HIS A 60 11.04 -7.88 13.89
CA HIS A 60 10.56 -8.61 12.71
C HIS A 60 10.71 -7.84 11.39
N LEU A 61 11.06 -6.55 11.46
CA LEU A 61 11.23 -5.70 10.29
C LEU A 61 12.70 -5.28 10.15
N PRO A 62 13.18 -5.08 8.91
CA PRO A 62 14.41 -4.36 8.66
C PRO A 62 14.44 -2.98 9.34
N PRO A 63 15.62 -2.43 9.67
CA PRO A 63 15.72 -1.07 10.16
C PRO A 63 15.20 -0.04 9.16
N PHE A 64 14.51 0.97 9.66
CA PHE A 64 14.14 2.15 8.88
C PHE A 64 15.38 3.02 8.74
N CYS A 65 16.08 2.88 7.62
CA CYS A 65 17.32 3.58 7.36
C CYS A 65 17.03 4.94 6.73
N LEU A 66 17.47 6.00 7.39
CA LEU A 66 17.28 7.36 6.92
C LEU A 66 18.27 7.66 5.79
N ASP A 67 17.89 8.46 4.81
CA ASP A 67 18.81 8.89 3.75
C ASP A 67 19.85 9.86 4.31
N ILE A 68 19.38 10.94 4.92
CA ILE A 68 20.21 11.93 5.60
C ILE A 68 19.53 12.35 6.90
N ALA A 69 20.19 12.08 8.02
CA ALA A 69 19.73 12.52 9.33
C ALA A 69 20.40 13.84 9.74
N LEU A 70 19.61 14.85 10.06
CA LEU A 70 20.08 16.08 10.71
C LEU A 70 19.75 16.02 12.20
N LEU A 71 20.78 16.12 13.04
CA LEU A 71 20.69 15.98 14.50
C LEU A 71 21.21 17.25 15.16
N VAL A 72 20.41 17.88 16.02
CA VAL A 72 20.79 19.15 16.65
C VAL A 72 21.27 18.94 18.09
N ALA A 73 22.53 19.31 18.36
CA ALA A 73 23.13 19.22 19.67
C ALA A 73 22.39 20.10 20.70
N GLY A 74 22.04 19.51 21.84
CA GLY A 74 21.27 20.21 22.89
C GLY A 74 19.76 20.29 22.62
N HIS A 75 19.30 19.90 21.43
CA HIS A 75 17.90 19.93 21.00
C HIS A 75 17.48 18.57 20.41
N PRO A 76 17.39 17.50 21.23
CA PRO A 76 17.04 16.16 20.75
C PRO A 76 15.62 16.06 20.14
N GLU A 77 14.77 17.06 20.38
CA GLU A 77 13.47 17.23 19.72
C GLU A 77 13.59 17.67 18.26
N ILE A 78 14.70 18.30 17.87
CA ILE A 78 14.98 18.71 16.50
C ILE A 78 15.86 17.65 15.84
N ARG A 79 15.19 16.74 15.15
CA ARG A 79 15.84 15.73 14.30
C ARG A 79 15.02 15.51 13.05
N ILE A 80 15.71 15.52 11.92
CA ILE A 80 15.09 15.57 10.60
C ILE A 80 15.61 14.40 9.79
N ASP A 81 14.69 13.62 9.25
CA ASP A 81 14.94 12.70 8.15
C ASP A 81 14.78 13.47 6.84
N VAL A 82 15.85 13.58 6.04
CA VAL A 82 15.80 14.18 4.72
C VAL A 82 15.93 13.05 3.69
N GLU A 83 14.78 12.64 3.15
CA GLU A 83 14.64 11.61 2.11
C GLU A 83 14.86 12.23 0.73
N ILE A 84 15.65 11.55 -0.11
CA ILE A 84 15.88 11.89 -1.50
C ILE A 84 15.16 10.86 -2.35
N ASP A 85 13.98 11.21 -2.86
CA ASP A 85 13.15 10.27 -3.58
C ASP A 85 13.62 10.12 -5.03
N GLU A 86 14.12 8.94 -5.41
CA GLU A 86 14.27 8.54 -6.81
C GLU A 86 13.05 7.78 -7.35
N PRO A 87 12.64 8.00 -8.61
CA PRO A 87 11.44 7.35 -9.14
C PRO A 87 11.56 5.82 -9.25
N TYR A 88 12.77 5.27 -9.37
CA TYR A 88 13.02 3.85 -9.62
C TYR A 88 14.38 3.37 -9.10
N GLU A 89 14.49 2.06 -8.83
CA GLU A 89 15.76 1.39 -8.49
C GLU A 89 16.62 1.22 -9.75
N ALA A 90 17.86 1.71 -9.74
CA ALA A 90 18.74 1.72 -10.91
C ALA A 90 19.06 0.32 -11.45
N ALA A 91 19.21 -0.68 -10.56
CA ALA A 91 19.61 -2.03 -10.93
C ALA A 91 18.47 -2.81 -11.60
N THR A 92 17.26 -2.73 -11.05
CA THR A 92 16.11 -3.53 -11.51
C THR A 92 15.17 -2.77 -12.43
N ARG A 93 15.26 -1.43 -12.46
CA ARG A 93 14.33 -0.52 -13.13
C ARG A 93 12.89 -0.61 -12.59
N LYS A 94 12.72 -1.07 -11.35
CA LYS A 94 11.42 -1.11 -10.67
C LYS A 94 11.10 0.27 -10.08
N PRO A 95 9.86 0.78 -10.24
CA PRO A 95 9.40 1.97 -9.53
C PRO A 95 9.47 1.78 -8.01
N ILE A 96 9.92 2.81 -7.29
CA ILE A 96 10.05 2.77 -5.82
C ILE A 96 9.33 3.95 -5.14
N HIS A 97 9.57 5.19 -5.57
CA HIS A 97 8.88 6.38 -5.05
C HIS A 97 7.89 6.90 -6.08
N PHE A 98 6.60 6.76 -5.76
CA PHE A 98 5.49 7.25 -6.56
C PHE A 98 4.24 7.40 -5.68
N ALA A 99 3.23 8.12 -6.18
CA ALA A 99 1.98 8.33 -5.46
C ALA A 99 1.34 6.99 -5.02
N SER A 100 0.99 6.91 -3.74
CA SER A 100 0.38 5.72 -3.09
C SER A 100 1.30 4.50 -3.02
N CYS A 101 2.62 4.68 -2.97
CA CYS A 101 3.58 3.58 -2.75
C CYS A 101 3.79 3.22 -1.27
N GLY A 102 3.16 3.94 -0.32
CA GLY A 102 3.33 3.73 1.13
C GLY A 102 4.26 4.73 1.81
N ASP A 103 4.80 5.71 1.07
CA ASP A 103 5.65 6.77 1.59
C ASP A 103 4.94 7.62 2.66
N MET A 104 3.65 7.88 2.51
CA MET A 104 2.86 8.60 3.52
C MET A 104 2.81 7.85 4.85
N PHE A 105 2.58 6.53 4.80
CA PHE A 105 2.61 5.70 6.00
C PHE A 105 4.00 5.67 6.65
N ARG A 106 5.08 5.61 5.85
CA ARG A 106 6.47 5.70 6.35
C ARG A 106 6.71 7.01 7.09
N ASP A 107 6.27 8.13 6.52
CA ASP A 107 6.43 9.46 7.13
C ASP A 107 5.66 9.56 8.45
N HIS A 108 4.40 9.13 8.46
CA HIS A 108 3.59 9.09 9.67
C HIS A 108 4.23 8.22 10.76
N LEU A 109 4.85 7.11 10.36
CA LEU A 109 5.58 6.25 11.29
C LEU A 109 6.76 7.00 11.90
N LEU A 110 7.60 7.66 11.11
CA LEU A 110 8.73 8.44 11.62
C LEU A 110 8.29 9.62 12.49
N ASN A 111 7.25 10.35 12.08
CA ASN A 111 6.67 11.44 12.87
C ASN A 111 6.24 10.95 14.26
N ARG A 112 5.57 9.79 14.36
CA ARG A 112 5.18 9.18 15.66
C ARG A 112 6.34 8.71 16.50
N HIS A 113 7.49 8.47 15.87
CA HIS A 113 8.75 8.18 16.55
C HIS A 113 9.55 9.45 16.84
N GLY A 114 8.98 10.64 16.57
CA GLY A 114 9.47 11.96 16.91
C GLY A 114 10.45 12.56 15.91
N TRP A 115 10.38 12.17 14.64
CA TRP A 115 11.22 12.70 13.56
C TRP A 115 10.40 13.63 12.66
N THR A 116 10.95 14.80 12.33
CA THR A 116 10.47 15.58 11.18
C THR A 116 10.92 14.86 9.92
N VAL A 117 10.05 14.71 8.92
CA VAL A 117 10.42 14.14 7.63
C VAL A 117 10.35 15.23 6.57
N VAL A 118 11.38 15.30 5.76
CA VAL A 118 11.49 16.19 4.61
C VAL A 118 11.77 15.30 3.41
N ARG A 119 10.96 15.39 2.36
CA ARG A 119 11.18 14.67 1.11
C ARG A 119 11.53 15.63 -0.01
N LEU A 120 12.62 15.35 -0.69
CA LEU A 120 13.09 16.07 -1.86
C LEU A 120 13.13 15.12 -3.05
N ALA A 121 12.58 15.54 -4.19
CA ALA A 121 12.75 14.78 -5.41
C ALA A 121 14.24 14.78 -5.81
N SER A 122 14.76 13.64 -6.27
CA SER A 122 16.11 13.57 -6.84
C SER A 122 16.32 14.57 -7.98
N LYS A 123 15.26 14.90 -8.71
CA LYS A 123 15.23 15.96 -9.74
C LYS A 123 15.59 17.35 -9.18
N GLN A 124 15.12 17.71 -7.98
CA GLN A 124 15.47 18.98 -7.32
C GLN A 124 16.95 18.97 -6.91
N ILE A 125 17.41 17.86 -6.33
CA ILE A 125 18.82 17.67 -5.93
C ILE A 125 19.77 17.77 -7.13
N GLN A 126 19.38 17.24 -8.30
CA GLN A 126 20.19 17.29 -9.52
C GLN A 126 20.24 18.68 -10.15
N GLN A 127 19.13 19.43 -10.14
CA GLN A 127 19.00 20.69 -10.87
C GLN A 127 19.37 21.92 -10.04
N GLU A 128 19.11 21.90 -8.73
CA GLU A 128 19.34 23.04 -7.83
C GLU A 128 19.86 22.64 -6.43
N PRO A 129 20.93 21.83 -6.33
CA PRO A 129 21.41 21.31 -5.05
C PRO A 129 21.73 22.42 -4.04
N LYS A 130 22.18 23.58 -4.52
CA LYS A 130 22.47 24.72 -3.65
C LYS A 130 21.22 25.26 -2.96
N VAL A 131 20.12 25.40 -3.70
CA VAL A 131 18.82 25.90 -3.21
C VAL A 131 18.24 24.93 -2.20
N CYS A 132 18.26 23.63 -2.51
CA CYS A 132 17.82 22.58 -1.58
C CYS A 132 18.60 22.64 -0.25
N ALA A 133 19.93 22.80 -0.32
CA ALA A 133 20.74 22.91 0.89
C ALA A 133 20.51 24.21 1.67
N ASP A 134 20.36 25.35 0.99
CA ASP A 134 20.07 26.64 1.64
C ASP A 134 18.69 26.60 2.34
N TRP A 135 17.69 26.00 1.69
CA TRP A 135 16.35 25.81 2.24
C TRP A 135 16.34 24.92 3.49
N LEU A 136 17.06 23.78 3.48
CA LEU A 136 17.21 22.92 4.67
C LEU A 136 17.92 23.63 5.83
N VAL A 137 18.93 24.44 5.55
CA VAL A 137 19.64 25.22 6.58
C VAL A 137 18.70 26.27 7.18
N GLU A 138 17.90 26.94 6.36
CA GLU A 138 16.89 27.87 6.83
C GLU A 138 15.83 27.16 7.70
N LEU A 139 15.34 25.99 7.28
CA LEU A 139 14.42 25.16 8.06
C LEU A 139 14.99 24.84 9.45
N VAL A 140 16.24 24.36 9.53
CA VAL A 140 16.89 24.06 10.82
C VAL A 140 17.00 25.31 11.69
N ASN A 141 17.36 26.45 11.12
CA ASN A 141 17.43 27.72 11.85
C ASN A 141 16.05 28.17 12.37
N VAL A 142 14.99 27.98 11.59
CA VAL A 142 13.62 28.27 12.04
C VAL A 142 13.24 27.38 13.22
N MET A 143 13.50 26.08 13.11
CA MET A 143 13.22 25.12 14.19
C MET A 143 13.99 25.44 15.48
N LEU A 144 15.26 25.89 15.37
CA LEU A 144 16.09 26.31 16.49
C LEU A 144 15.58 27.56 17.20
N ASN A 145 15.02 28.51 16.47
CA ASN A 145 14.59 29.80 17.02
C ASN A 145 13.15 29.78 17.56
N ASP A 146 12.22 29.19 16.82
CA ASP A 146 10.82 29.03 17.25
C ASP A 146 10.07 28.05 16.32
N SER A 147 10.10 26.75 16.64
CA SER A 147 9.44 25.72 15.84
C SER A 147 7.92 25.92 15.67
N GLU A 148 7.25 26.67 16.55
CA GLU A 148 5.79 26.91 16.47
C GLU A 148 5.43 27.92 15.37
N LYS A 149 6.40 28.67 14.83
CA LYS A 149 6.19 29.66 13.76
C LYS A 149 6.55 29.17 12.36
N PHE A 150 6.88 27.89 12.18
CA PHE A 150 7.21 27.34 10.86
C PHE A 150 6.12 27.65 9.81
N ALA A 151 4.84 27.48 10.16
CA ALA A 151 3.72 27.69 9.24
C ALA A 151 3.58 29.16 8.76
N GLU A 152 4.17 30.11 9.50
CA GLU A 152 4.16 31.54 9.18
C GLU A 152 5.49 32.00 8.57
N HIS A 153 6.49 31.11 8.48
CA HIS A 153 7.81 31.45 7.99
C HIS A 153 7.84 31.52 6.46
N GLU A 154 8.24 32.67 5.93
CA GLU A 154 8.49 32.85 4.51
C GLU A 154 9.95 32.50 4.20
N PHE A 155 10.15 31.36 3.53
CA PHE A 155 11.48 30.91 3.13
C PHE A 155 12.11 31.85 2.11
N ALA A 156 13.40 32.18 2.29
CA ALA A 156 14.12 33.05 1.38
C ALA A 156 14.22 32.46 -0.04
N SER A 157 14.31 31.14 -0.14
CA SER A 157 14.24 30.39 -1.40
C SER A 157 13.73 28.98 -1.13
N VAL A 158 12.81 28.52 -1.96
CA VAL A 158 12.26 27.16 -1.92
C VAL A 158 12.65 26.46 -3.24
N PRO A 159 13.04 25.18 -3.20
CA PRO A 159 13.20 24.37 -4.39
C PRO A 159 11.98 24.43 -5.32
N PHE A 160 12.18 24.36 -6.64
CA PHE A 160 11.08 24.34 -7.60
C PHE A 160 10.16 23.15 -7.34
N PRO A 161 8.84 23.32 -7.50
CA PRO A 161 7.89 22.25 -7.21
C PRO A 161 8.07 21.08 -8.19
N VAL A 162 8.02 19.87 -7.66
CA VAL A 162 7.97 18.63 -8.46
C VAL A 162 6.75 17.85 -8.04
N GLU A 163 5.78 17.67 -8.94
CA GLU A 163 4.69 16.73 -8.70
C GLU A 163 5.24 15.33 -8.44
N MET A 164 4.68 14.65 -7.44
CA MET A 164 5.01 13.26 -7.17
C MET A 164 4.71 12.39 -8.40
N TRP A 165 5.62 11.48 -8.72
CA TRP A 165 5.49 10.64 -9.91
C TRP A 165 4.35 9.64 -9.75
N THR A 166 3.69 9.28 -10.85
CA THR A 166 2.91 8.05 -10.92
C THR A 166 3.83 6.86 -11.15
N ARG A 167 3.37 5.64 -10.81
CA ARG A 167 4.09 4.41 -11.16
C ARG A 167 4.43 4.32 -12.65
N ASN A 168 3.56 4.83 -13.52
CA ASN A 168 3.76 4.84 -14.97
C ASN A 168 4.83 5.86 -15.41
N GLU A 169 4.83 7.06 -14.82
CA GLU A 169 5.88 8.06 -15.03
C GLU A 169 7.25 7.51 -14.58
N ALA A 170 7.31 6.84 -13.43
CA ALA A 170 8.52 6.18 -12.96
C ALA A 170 9.03 5.09 -13.93
N LEU A 171 8.14 4.28 -14.52
CA LEU A 171 8.52 3.30 -15.56
C LEU A 171 9.07 3.97 -16.82
N LYS A 172 8.50 5.09 -17.24
CA LYS A 172 9.00 5.87 -18.39
C LYS A 172 10.37 6.47 -18.09
N MET A 173 10.57 7.00 -16.88
CA MET A 173 11.86 7.50 -16.42
C MET A 173 12.90 6.38 -16.35
N ALA A 174 12.52 5.19 -15.90
CA ALA A 174 13.39 4.02 -15.88
C ALA A 174 13.78 3.52 -17.28
N TYR A 175 12.90 3.71 -18.27
CA TYR A 175 13.18 3.40 -19.67
C TYR A 175 14.17 4.41 -20.29
N TRP A 176 13.90 5.71 -20.14
CA TRP A 176 14.73 6.76 -20.75
C TRP A 176 16.02 7.04 -19.97
N GLN A 177 16.03 6.73 -18.67
CA GLN A 177 17.13 7.02 -17.74
C GLN A 177 17.55 8.49 -17.75
N ASN A 178 16.57 9.38 -17.91
CA ASN A 178 16.78 10.84 -17.89
C ASN A 178 16.88 11.42 -16.48
N ILE A 179 16.50 10.66 -15.46
CA ILE A 179 16.71 10.92 -14.04
C ILE A 179 17.47 9.72 -13.49
N GLU A 180 18.57 9.93 -12.75
CA GLU A 180 19.30 8.82 -12.12
C GLU A 180 18.39 8.08 -11.11
N GLY A 181 18.41 6.74 -11.15
CA GLY A 181 17.67 5.89 -10.20
C GLY A 181 18.46 5.61 -8.92
N GLU A 182 17.78 5.06 -7.92
CA GLU A 182 18.36 4.72 -6.62
C GLU A 182 19.41 3.62 -6.77
N THR A 183 20.54 3.78 -6.09
CA THR A 183 21.65 2.80 -6.06
C THR A 183 21.89 2.22 -4.67
N ARG A 184 21.02 2.56 -3.73
CA ARG A 184 21.06 2.11 -2.34
C ARG A 184 20.92 0.59 -2.27
N THR A 185 21.59 0.00 -1.29
CA THR A 185 21.45 -1.43 -1.00
C THR A 185 20.63 -1.56 0.27
N THR A 186 19.53 -2.31 0.21
CA THR A 186 18.70 -2.59 1.39
C THR A 186 19.40 -3.59 2.31
N ASP A 187 19.21 -3.40 3.62
CA ASP A 187 19.63 -4.37 4.63
C ASP A 187 18.42 -5.14 5.15
N ASP A 188 18.20 -6.34 4.64
CA ASP A 188 17.02 -7.15 5.00
C ASP A 188 17.16 -7.90 6.34
N ARG A 189 18.20 -7.60 7.13
CA ARG A 189 18.41 -8.20 8.46
C ARG A 189 17.56 -7.50 9.50
N CYS A 190 17.07 -8.28 10.47
CA CYS A 190 16.34 -7.76 11.61
C CYS A 190 17.23 -7.81 12.87
N TYR A 191 16.96 -6.93 13.82
CA TYR A 191 17.78 -6.76 15.03
C TYR A 191 16.90 -6.74 16.27
N CYS A 192 17.41 -7.28 17.37
CA CYS A 192 16.73 -7.21 18.65
C CYS A 192 16.63 -5.76 19.14
N LEU A 193 15.52 -5.44 19.79
CA LEU A 193 15.31 -4.17 20.45
C LEU A 193 16.11 -4.12 21.76
N ASP A 194 16.71 -2.98 22.05
CA ASP A 194 17.35 -2.73 23.34
C ASP A 194 16.32 -2.36 24.42
N GLU A 195 16.80 -2.21 25.66
CA GLU A 195 15.93 -1.90 26.80
C GLU A 195 15.28 -0.52 26.72
N GLN A 196 15.90 0.44 26.04
CA GLN A 196 15.34 1.78 25.87
C GLN A 196 14.27 1.78 24.78
N GLU A 197 14.54 1.15 23.64
CA GLU A 197 13.60 0.97 22.53
C GLU A 197 12.33 0.24 22.99
N LYS A 198 12.46 -0.89 23.72
CA LYS A 198 11.33 -1.60 24.32
C LYS A 198 10.49 -0.72 25.24
N LYS A 199 11.16 0.10 26.07
CA LYS A 199 10.47 1.06 26.95
C LYS A 199 9.80 2.18 26.18
N CYS A 200 10.35 2.63 25.05
CA CYS A 200 9.77 3.70 24.25
C CYS A 200 8.55 3.23 23.44
N LEU A 201 8.55 1.98 22.96
CA LEU A 201 7.43 1.43 22.16
C LEU A 201 6.07 1.54 22.86
N GLN A 202 6.01 1.41 24.19
CA GLN A 202 4.75 1.51 24.94
C GLN A 202 4.14 2.93 24.95
N PHE A 203 4.92 3.95 24.57
CA PHE A 203 4.51 5.35 24.53
C PHE A 203 4.26 5.85 23.10
N ILE A 204 4.47 4.99 22.09
CA ILE A 204 4.13 5.34 20.71
C ILE A 204 2.61 5.48 20.62
N LYS A 205 2.15 6.71 20.37
CA LYS A 205 0.73 6.99 20.16
C LYS A 205 0.20 6.18 18.97
N PRO A 206 -1.04 5.68 19.00
CA PRO A 206 -1.68 5.10 17.82
C PRO A 206 -1.74 6.08 16.63
N PHE A 207 -1.85 5.53 15.42
CA PHE A 207 -2.07 6.26 14.19
C PHE A 207 -3.36 7.08 14.29
N GLU A 208 -3.31 8.35 13.90
CA GLU A 208 -4.48 9.21 13.87
C GLU A 208 -5.35 8.84 12.66
N LYS A 209 -6.61 8.48 12.92
CA LYS A 209 -7.53 8.08 11.86
C LYS A 209 -8.06 9.30 11.11
N SER A 210 -7.95 9.29 9.78
CA SER A 210 -8.59 10.25 8.89
C SER A 210 -10.12 10.21 9.03
N ALA A 211 -10.82 11.22 8.49
CA ALA A 211 -12.28 11.24 8.48
C ALA A 211 -12.84 10.03 7.70
N ASP A 212 -12.24 9.73 6.56
CA ASP A 212 -12.61 8.64 5.66
C ASP A 212 -12.41 7.28 6.33
N MET A 213 -11.30 7.08 7.06
CA MET A 213 -11.11 5.89 7.91
C MET A 213 -12.21 5.76 8.94
N LYS A 214 -12.54 6.85 9.66
CA LYS A 214 -13.58 6.82 10.70
C LYS A 214 -14.92 6.44 10.10
N GLU A 215 -15.28 6.98 8.94
CA GLU A 215 -16.49 6.63 8.21
C GLU A 215 -16.49 5.16 7.80
N LYS A 216 -15.46 4.69 7.08
CA LYS A 216 -15.38 3.29 6.63
C LYS A 216 -15.40 2.30 7.79
N MET A 217 -14.80 2.65 8.93
CA MET A 217 -14.78 1.80 10.13
C MET A 217 -16.11 1.73 10.89
N THR A 218 -17.11 2.52 10.49
CA THR A 218 -18.48 2.45 11.04
C THR A 218 -19.44 1.62 10.19
N THR A 219 -19.17 1.43 8.90
CA THR A 219 -20.15 0.89 7.93
C THR A 219 -20.32 -0.63 7.97
N PHE A 220 -19.40 -1.39 8.59
CA PHE A 220 -19.44 -2.86 8.59
C PHE A 220 -19.94 -3.48 9.92
N ARG A 221 -20.30 -2.67 10.91
CA ARG A 221 -20.58 -3.12 12.29
C ARG A 221 -22.03 -3.55 12.55
N ASP A 222 -22.86 -3.62 11.51
CA ASP A 222 -24.32 -3.68 11.64
C ASP A 222 -24.88 -5.02 12.15
N ALA A 223 -24.10 -6.12 12.12
CA ALA A 223 -24.52 -7.41 12.71
C ALA A 223 -23.42 -8.11 13.51
N GLY A 224 -23.77 -8.67 14.67
CA GLY A 224 -22.82 -9.32 15.57
C GLY A 224 -21.84 -8.37 16.26
N CYS A 225 -21.25 -8.79 17.38
CA CYS A 225 -20.23 -8.03 18.09
C CYS A 225 -18.95 -8.85 18.19
N TYR A 226 -17.89 -8.40 17.52
CA TYR A 226 -16.58 -9.03 17.55
C TYR A 226 -15.57 -8.08 18.21
N GLU A 227 -14.86 -8.55 19.23
CA GLU A 227 -13.82 -7.76 19.91
C GLU A 227 -12.73 -7.27 18.93
N GLN A 228 -12.50 -8.03 17.87
CA GLN A 228 -11.55 -7.80 16.81
C GLN A 228 -11.83 -6.48 16.07
N ASP A 229 -13.10 -6.09 15.94
CA ASP A 229 -13.50 -4.86 15.25
C ASP A 229 -12.94 -3.61 15.95
N ALA A 230 -12.58 -3.69 17.23
CA ALA A 230 -11.97 -2.59 17.97
C ALA A 230 -10.44 -2.52 17.80
N HIS A 231 -9.84 -3.47 17.10
CA HIS A 231 -8.38 -3.62 17.02
C HIS A 231 -7.82 -3.54 15.60
N ILE A 232 -8.65 -3.52 14.57
CA ILE A 232 -8.21 -3.36 13.19
C ILE A 232 -8.73 -2.02 12.67
N ASP A 233 -7.91 -1.35 11.87
CA ASP A 233 -8.24 -0.17 11.11
C ASP A 233 -7.83 -0.38 9.65
N PHE A 234 -8.56 0.25 8.72
CA PHE A 234 -8.28 0.20 7.28
C PHE A 234 -8.21 1.61 6.72
N GLU A 235 -7.08 1.96 6.09
CA GLU A 235 -6.87 3.18 5.32
C GLU A 235 -7.06 2.88 3.83
N PRO A 236 -8.20 3.28 3.23
CA PRO A 236 -8.56 2.92 1.87
C PRO A 236 -7.63 3.50 0.79
N GLU A 237 -7.02 4.67 1.01
CA GLU A 237 -6.24 5.36 -0.04
C GLU A 237 -4.98 4.57 -0.44
N GLU A 238 -4.19 4.12 0.54
CA GLU A 238 -2.99 3.30 0.31
C GLU A 238 -3.26 1.79 0.52
N HIS A 239 -4.52 1.41 0.77
CA HIS A 239 -4.93 0.02 1.07
C HIS A 239 -4.15 -0.59 2.26
N ILE A 240 -4.07 0.14 3.37
CA ILE A 240 -3.25 -0.24 4.54
C ILE A 240 -4.12 -0.72 5.68
N TYR A 241 -3.76 -1.87 6.25
CA TYR A 241 -4.38 -2.40 7.47
C TYR A 241 -3.49 -2.11 8.69
N ILE A 242 -4.08 -1.60 9.77
CA ILE A 242 -3.36 -1.17 10.97
C ILE A 242 -3.96 -1.84 12.21
N TYR A 243 -3.18 -2.67 12.89
CA TYR A 243 -3.56 -3.31 14.14
C TYR A 243 -3.26 -2.42 15.35
N LYS A 244 -4.30 -2.15 16.15
CA LYS A 244 -4.31 -1.28 17.33
C LYS A 244 -3.75 0.12 17.07
N GLY A 245 -3.89 0.60 15.83
CA GLY A 245 -3.30 1.85 15.37
C GLY A 245 -1.76 1.87 15.39
N ILE A 246 -1.06 0.75 15.61
CA ILE A 246 0.40 0.74 15.76
C ILE A 246 1.05 -0.06 14.64
N ARG A 247 0.60 -1.29 14.44
CA ARG A 247 1.31 -2.25 13.60
C ARG A 247 0.65 -2.39 12.24
N ARG A 248 1.38 -2.10 11.17
CA ARG A 248 0.96 -2.41 9.79
C ARG A 248 0.83 -3.92 9.62
N MET A 249 -0.25 -4.37 8.99
CA MET A 249 -0.48 -5.77 8.64
C MET A 249 -0.38 -5.97 7.14
N LEU A 250 0.18 -7.10 6.72
CA LEU A 250 0.31 -7.44 5.31
C LEU A 250 -1.06 -7.73 4.69
N PRO A 251 -1.46 -7.05 3.62
CA PRO A 251 -2.69 -7.39 2.90
C PRO A 251 -2.67 -8.84 2.40
N VAL A 252 -3.80 -9.55 2.51
CA VAL A 252 -3.94 -10.92 1.99
C VAL A 252 -3.58 -11.01 0.50
N SER A 253 -3.93 -10.00 -0.30
CA SER A 253 -3.54 -9.89 -1.71
C SER A 253 -2.01 -9.87 -1.90
N SER A 254 -1.28 -9.15 -1.05
CA SER A 254 0.19 -9.10 -1.07
C SER A 254 0.80 -10.43 -0.66
N LEU A 255 0.24 -11.12 0.34
CA LEU A 255 0.67 -12.49 0.67
C LEU A 255 0.46 -13.45 -0.51
N ILE A 256 -0.68 -13.35 -1.20
CA ILE A 256 -0.95 -14.19 -2.38
C ILE A 256 0.07 -13.89 -3.48
N ALA A 257 0.35 -12.62 -3.76
CA ALA A 257 1.29 -12.20 -4.80
C ALA A 257 2.70 -12.81 -4.63
N TYR A 258 3.13 -13.10 -3.40
CA TYR A 258 4.40 -13.79 -3.12
C TYR A 258 4.53 -15.16 -3.81
N PHE A 259 3.42 -15.82 -4.11
CA PHE A 259 3.42 -17.15 -4.73
C PHE A 259 3.26 -17.12 -6.25
N PHE A 260 3.15 -15.94 -6.88
CA PHE A 260 2.89 -15.80 -8.32
C PHE A 260 3.81 -14.78 -8.98
N ASP A 261 3.92 -14.84 -10.31
CA ASP A 261 4.81 -13.95 -11.06
C ASP A 261 4.19 -12.56 -11.14
N GLU A 262 4.92 -11.53 -10.71
CA GLU A 262 4.49 -10.15 -10.95
C GLU A 262 4.61 -9.80 -12.46
N PHE A 263 3.59 -9.12 -12.98
CA PHE A 263 3.64 -8.59 -14.35
C PHE A 263 4.71 -7.49 -14.50
N GLN A 264 5.80 -7.84 -15.19
CA GLN A 264 6.91 -6.92 -15.46
C GLN A 264 6.59 -5.98 -16.64
N ALA A 265 5.90 -4.86 -16.39
CA ALA A 265 5.40 -3.96 -17.43
C ALA A 265 6.49 -3.44 -18.39
N LEU A 266 7.61 -2.92 -17.88
CA LEU A 266 8.65 -2.34 -18.73
C LEU A 266 9.29 -3.37 -19.70
N PRO A 267 9.79 -4.53 -19.24
CA PRO A 267 10.27 -5.57 -20.15
C PRO A 267 9.22 -6.02 -21.19
N GLN A 268 7.94 -6.06 -20.82
CA GLN A 268 6.87 -6.43 -21.75
C GLN A 268 6.62 -5.34 -22.80
N ALA A 269 6.73 -4.06 -22.43
CA ALA A 269 6.63 -2.94 -23.35
C ALA A 269 7.83 -2.91 -24.33
N GLU A 270 9.05 -3.15 -23.84
CA GLU A 270 10.25 -3.31 -24.69
C GLU A 270 10.07 -4.46 -25.71
N ASN A 271 9.40 -5.54 -25.32
CA ASN A 271 9.03 -6.63 -26.22
C ASN A 271 7.97 -6.20 -27.25
N GLN A 272 6.98 -5.39 -26.88
CA GLN A 272 6.01 -4.85 -27.87
C GLN A 272 6.73 -4.00 -28.91
N LEU A 273 7.69 -3.18 -28.51
CA LEU A 273 8.53 -2.41 -29.45
C LEU A 273 9.32 -3.35 -30.36
N ARG A 274 10.04 -4.32 -29.78
CA ARG A 274 10.90 -5.25 -30.54
C ARG A 274 10.15 -6.06 -31.59
N TYR A 275 8.98 -6.59 -31.23
CA TYR A 275 8.28 -7.58 -32.05
C TYR A 275 7.11 -7.01 -32.86
N LYS A 276 6.56 -5.85 -32.45
CA LYS A 276 5.38 -5.24 -33.08
C LYS A 276 5.60 -3.78 -33.50
N GLY A 277 6.74 -3.17 -33.17
CA GLY A 277 7.03 -1.77 -33.49
C GLY A 277 6.22 -0.75 -32.67
N ILE A 278 5.54 -1.18 -31.60
CA ILE A 278 4.74 -0.29 -30.75
C ILE A 278 5.68 0.43 -29.77
N PRO A 279 5.71 1.77 -29.72
CA PRO A 279 6.50 2.51 -28.74
C PRO A 279 6.28 2.04 -27.30
N VAL A 280 7.35 2.04 -26.50
CA VAL A 280 7.32 1.58 -25.10
C VAL A 280 6.30 2.38 -24.30
N GLU A 281 6.32 3.71 -24.41
CA GLU A 281 5.42 4.60 -23.68
C GLU A 281 3.95 4.35 -24.04
N GLU A 282 3.63 4.07 -25.31
CA GLU A 282 2.26 3.76 -25.74
C GLU A 282 1.72 2.51 -25.03
N SER A 283 2.55 1.47 -24.92
CA SER A 283 2.17 0.23 -24.21
C SER A 283 1.99 0.49 -22.71
N LEU A 284 2.91 1.25 -22.10
CA LEU A 284 2.85 1.62 -20.69
C LEU A 284 1.61 2.47 -20.37
N ASP A 285 1.33 3.49 -21.17
CA ASP A 285 0.15 4.35 -21.02
C ASP A 285 -1.15 3.59 -21.18
N LYS A 286 -1.23 2.73 -22.20
CA LYS A 286 -2.40 1.87 -22.41
C LYS A 286 -2.65 0.96 -21.22
N TRP A 287 -1.62 0.29 -20.70
CA TRP A 287 -1.77 -0.62 -19.57
C TRP A 287 -2.06 0.12 -18.26
N SER A 288 -1.41 1.27 -18.03
CA SER A 288 -1.67 2.15 -16.89
C SER A 288 -3.12 2.63 -16.89
N LYS A 289 -3.61 3.19 -18.00
CA LYS A 289 -5.01 3.64 -18.14
C LYS A 289 -5.99 2.48 -17.95
N SER A 290 -5.74 1.33 -18.59
CA SER A 290 -6.62 0.15 -18.49
C SER A 290 -6.66 -0.41 -17.06
N GLY A 291 -5.51 -0.47 -16.38
CA GLY A 291 -5.40 -0.95 -15.01
C GLY A 291 -6.11 -0.02 -14.03
N ARG A 292 -5.90 1.29 -14.17
CA ARG A 292 -6.57 2.31 -13.36
C ARG A 292 -8.09 2.27 -13.53
N LEU A 293 -8.58 2.22 -14.77
CA LEU A 293 -10.01 2.09 -15.06
C LEU A 293 -10.60 0.81 -14.45
N ALA A 294 -9.92 -0.33 -14.60
CA ALA A 294 -10.39 -1.58 -14.02
C ALA A 294 -10.47 -1.52 -12.48
N SER A 295 -9.48 -0.91 -11.83
CA SER A 295 -9.42 -0.77 -10.37
C SER A 295 -10.47 0.20 -9.84
N GLU A 296 -10.51 1.44 -10.35
CA GLU A 296 -11.41 2.49 -9.85
C GLU A 296 -12.89 2.17 -10.12
N VAL A 297 -13.22 1.65 -11.31
CA VAL A 297 -14.59 1.21 -11.61
C VAL A 297 -14.96 0.00 -10.76
N GLY A 298 -14.02 -0.90 -10.47
CA GLY A 298 -14.22 -2.00 -9.53
C GLY A 298 -14.57 -1.49 -8.14
N THR A 299 -13.76 -0.61 -7.57
CA THR A 299 -14.01 0.03 -6.26
C THR A 299 -15.36 0.75 -6.23
N PHE A 300 -15.71 1.46 -7.31
CA PHE A 300 -17.01 2.10 -7.43
C PHE A 300 -18.15 1.07 -7.37
N VAL A 301 -18.05 -0.05 -8.10
CA VAL A 301 -19.07 -1.11 -8.05
C VAL A 301 -19.23 -1.67 -6.64
N HIS A 302 -18.14 -1.93 -5.90
CA HIS A 302 -18.22 -2.38 -4.50
C HIS A 302 -18.98 -1.36 -3.63
N LEU A 303 -18.60 -0.07 -3.71
CA LEU A 303 -19.31 1.00 -3.00
C LEU A 303 -20.80 1.05 -3.34
N GLN A 304 -21.17 0.81 -4.60
CA GLN A 304 -22.58 0.80 -4.99
C GLN A 304 -23.33 -0.44 -4.49
N THR A 305 -22.67 -1.60 -4.37
CA THR A 305 -23.29 -2.75 -3.69
C THR A 305 -23.55 -2.44 -2.21
N GLU A 306 -22.60 -1.81 -1.50
CA GLU A 306 -22.78 -1.37 -0.11
C GLU A 306 -23.98 -0.41 0.01
N ASN A 307 -24.01 0.62 -0.84
CA ASN A 307 -25.10 1.61 -0.89
C ASN A 307 -26.47 0.95 -1.15
N TYR A 308 -26.51 -0.09 -1.99
CA TYR A 308 -27.75 -0.78 -2.29
C TYR A 308 -28.33 -1.45 -1.06
N PHE A 309 -27.50 -2.21 -0.34
CA PHE A 309 -27.97 -2.92 0.85
C PHE A 309 -28.27 -1.98 2.02
N GLN A 310 -27.49 -0.91 2.21
CA GLN A 310 -27.71 0.03 3.32
C GLN A 310 -28.83 1.04 3.06
N ARG A 311 -28.98 1.51 1.82
CA ARG A 311 -29.79 2.69 1.48
C ARG A 311 -30.79 2.44 0.35
N GLY A 312 -30.78 1.25 -0.28
CA GLY A 312 -31.66 0.91 -1.40
C GLY A 312 -31.30 1.60 -2.71
N PHE A 313 -30.06 2.08 -2.85
CA PHE A 313 -29.63 2.90 -3.98
C PHE A 313 -28.35 2.39 -4.64
N PHE A 314 -28.24 2.55 -5.96
CA PHE A 314 -27.09 2.11 -6.76
C PHE A 314 -26.86 3.10 -7.91
N GLU A 315 -25.80 3.92 -7.81
CA GLU A 315 -25.38 4.84 -8.87
C GLU A 315 -24.74 4.10 -10.03
N THR A 316 -24.95 4.59 -11.25
CA THR A 316 -24.40 3.94 -12.44
C THR A 316 -23.42 4.78 -13.22
N GLU A 317 -23.08 5.99 -12.76
CA GLU A 317 -22.10 6.86 -13.40
C GLU A 317 -20.84 6.97 -12.55
N CYS A 318 -19.80 6.21 -12.92
CA CYS A 318 -18.47 6.32 -12.33
C CYS A 318 -17.69 7.42 -13.05
N LYS A 319 -17.24 8.43 -12.33
CA LYS A 319 -16.44 9.54 -12.90
C LYS A 319 -14.97 9.34 -12.54
N LEU A 320 -14.11 9.23 -13.55
CA LEU A 320 -12.68 9.06 -13.40
C LEU A 320 -11.95 10.28 -13.94
N GLN A 321 -11.00 10.81 -13.17
CA GLN A 321 -10.22 11.98 -13.57
C GLN A 321 -8.88 11.57 -14.18
N PHE A 322 -8.58 11.93 -15.42
CA PHE A 322 -7.30 11.70 -16.10
C PHE A 322 -6.66 13.05 -16.47
N GLY A 323 -5.80 13.57 -15.60
CA GLY A 323 -5.26 14.92 -15.76
C GLY A 323 -6.39 15.94 -15.66
N ASP A 324 -6.58 16.77 -16.69
CA ASP A 324 -7.67 17.75 -16.77
C ASP A 324 -8.97 17.17 -17.36
N GLU A 325 -8.93 15.96 -17.90
CA GLU A 325 -10.08 15.30 -18.51
C GLU A 325 -10.86 14.46 -17.50
N THR A 326 -12.19 14.51 -17.55
CA THR A 326 -13.06 13.61 -16.79
C THR A 326 -13.74 12.63 -17.75
N GLU A 327 -13.52 11.33 -17.53
CA GLU A 327 -14.20 10.25 -18.25
C GLU A 327 -15.34 9.70 -17.38
N THR A 328 -16.55 9.59 -17.94
CA THR A 328 -17.69 8.99 -17.23
C THR A 328 -17.95 7.59 -17.79
N ILE A 329 -17.83 6.58 -16.93
CA ILE A 329 -18.06 5.18 -17.26
C ILE A 329 -19.39 4.76 -16.66
N SER A 330 -20.28 4.22 -17.50
CA SER A 330 -21.52 3.64 -17.03
C SER A 330 -21.28 2.22 -16.48
N VAL A 331 -21.84 1.93 -15.30
CA VAL A 331 -21.87 0.59 -14.70
C VAL A 331 -23.29 -0.01 -14.66
N GLU A 332 -24.16 0.41 -15.59
CA GLU A 332 -25.55 -0.05 -15.64
C GLU A 332 -25.65 -1.57 -15.85
N GLN A 333 -24.76 -2.16 -16.66
CA GLN A 333 -24.75 -3.61 -16.87
C GLN A 333 -24.36 -4.37 -15.60
N GLU A 334 -23.34 -3.89 -14.87
CA GLU A 334 -22.92 -4.43 -13.58
C GLU A 334 -24.05 -4.36 -12.56
N LYS A 335 -24.79 -3.24 -12.51
CA LYS A 335 -25.99 -3.10 -11.68
C LYS A 335 -27.08 -4.12 -12.06
N LEU A 336 -27.37 -4.29 -13.34
CA LEU A 336 -28.38 -5.27 -13.79
C LEU A 336 -27.96 -6.70 -13.41
N HIS A 337 -26.69 -7.05 -13.62
CA HIS A 337 -26.11 -8.32 -13.19
C HIS A 337 -26.25 -8.53 -11.69
N PHE A 338 -25.92 -7.52 -10.90
CA PHE A 338 -26.05 -7.54 -9.45
C PHE A 338 -27.51 -7.74 -9.03
N LEU A 339 -28.46 -6.95 -9.54
CA LEU A 339 -29.88 -7.07 -9.18
C LEU A 339 -30.48 -8.43 -9.57
N HIS A 340 -30.06 -9.01 -10.70
CA HIS A 340 -30.45 -10.37 -11.07
C HIS A 340 -29.93 -11.40 -10.05
N PHE A 341 -28.67 -11.28 -9.64
CA PHE A 341 -28.09 -12.15 -8.62
C PHE A 341 -28.83 -12.03 -7.27
N ILE A 342 -29.09 -10.80 -6.79
CA ILE A 342 -29.83 -10.57 -5.55
C ILE A 342 -31.21 -11.22 -5.59
N ARG A 343 -31.93 -11.08 -6.71
CA ARG A 343 -33.25 -11.70 -6.90
C ARG A 343 -33.17 -13.23 -6.87
N ASP A 344 -32.20 -13.80 -7.58
CA ASP A 344 -32.14 -15.25 -7.78
C ASP A 344 -31.69 -16.01 -6.52
N TYR A 345 -30.88 -15.38 -5.66
CA TYR A 345 -30.32 -15.98 -4.45
C TYR A 345 -30.92 -15.45 -3.14
N ALA A 346 -31.82 -14.46 -3.20
CA ALA A 346 -32.45 -13.82 -2.03
C ALA A 346 -31.41 -13.41 -0.96
N ILE A 347 -30.39 -12.65 -1.40
CA ILE A 347 -29.25 -12.31 -0.56
C ILE A 347 -29.64 -11.33 0.55
N GLU A 348 -29.35 -11.73 1.79
CA GLU A 348 -29.45 -10.88 2.99
C GLU A 348 -28.08 -10.80 3.68
N PRO A 349 -27.41 -9.63 3.66
CA PRO A 349 -26.11 -9.49 4.28
C PRO A 349 -26.14 -9.69 5.79
N TYR A 350 -25.21 -10.49 6.29
CA TYR A 350 -24.82 -10.45 7.69
C TYR A 350 -23.83 -9.30 7.91
N ARG A 351 -22.75 -9.22 7.13
CA ARG A 351 -21.82 -8.08 7.10
C ARG A 351 -21.32 -7.81 5.69
N GLN A 352 -20.88 -6.58 5.47
CA GLN A 352 -20.27 -6.12 4.22
C GLN A 352 -18.95 -5.42 4.50
N GLU A 353 -18.02 -5.49 3.55
CA GLU A 353 -16.71 -4.83 3.59
C GLU A 353 -16.03 -4.97 4.96
N TRP A 354 -16.00 -6.20 5.48
CA TRP A 354 -15.60 -6.46 6.86
C TRP A 354 -14.09 -6.75 6.95
N PRO A 355 -13.29 -5.89 7.61
CA PRO A 355 -11.87 -6.13 7.80
C PRO A 355 -11.64 -7.24 8.83
N VAL A 356 -10.88 -8.25 8.43
CA VAL A 356 -10.50 -9.40 9.25
C VAL A 356 -8.98 -9.57 9.29
N TYR A 357 -8.47 -10.17 10.36
CA TYR A 357 -7.02 -10.34 10.52
C TYR A 357 -6.62 -11.61 11.27
N ASP A 358 -5.37 -12.05 11.05
CA ASP A 358 -4.65 -13.00 11.89
C ASP A 358 -3.43 -12.30 12.49
N LYS A 359 -3.46 -12.08 13.81
CA LYS A 359 -2.42 -11.33 14.53
C LYS A 359 -1.07 -12.05 14.55
N ASP A 360 -1.07 -13.38 14.48
CA ASP A 360 0.11 -14.23 14.62
C ASP A 360 0.84 -14.30 13.28
N LEU A 361 0.08 -14.37 12.18
CA LEU A 361 0.60 -14.29 10.81
C LEU A 361 0.86 -12.87 10.33
N ASN A 362 0.45 -11.84 11.09
CA ASN A 362 0.50 -10.43 10.73
C ASN A 362 -0.14 -10.12 9.35
N ILE A 363 -1.26 -10.77 9.02
CA ILE A 363 -2.02 -10.54 7.79
C ILE A 363 -3.41 -10.00 8.07
N ALA A 364 -3.95 -9.21 7.13
CA ALA A 364 -5.31 -8.71 7.17
C ALA A 364 -5.91 -8.59 5.76
N GLY A 365 -7.24 -8.55 5.67
CA GLY A 365 -7.95 -8.28 4.43
C GLY A 365 -9.41 -7.95 4.70
N THR A 366 -10.10 -7.49 3.66
CA THR A 366 -11.52 -7.11 3.74
C THR A 366 -12.37 -8.13 2.98
N ILE A 367 -13.44 -8.59 3.61
CA ILE A 367 -14.44 -9.50 3.03
C ILE A 367 -15.58 -8.67 2.46
N ASP A 368 -15.85 -8.80 1.15
CA ASP A 368 -16.89 -8.03 0.46
C ASP A 368 -18.29 -8.25 1.07
N LEU A 369 -18.73 -9.50 1.14
CA LEU A 369 -20.05 -9.87 1.67
C LEU A 369 -19.99 -11.23 2.37
N ILE A 370 -20.61 -11.28 3.56
CA ILE A 370 -20.88 -12.52 4.28
C ILE A 370 -22.37 -12.57 4.62
N CYS A 371 -23.01 -13.71 4.39
CA CYS A 371 -24.42 -13.98 4.70
C CYS A 371 -24.51 -15.10 5.72
N GLN A 372 -25.49 -15.03 6.62
CA GLN A 372 -25.79 -16.10 7.57
C GLN A 372 -26.93 -16.95 7.01
N GLU A 373 -26.75 -18.27 7.02
CA GLU A 373 -27.74 -19.24 6.58
C GLU A 373 -28.68 -19.62 7.74
N ASP A 374 -29.84 -20.22 7.41
CA ASP A 374 -30.83 -20.68 8.41
C ASP A 374 -30.26 -21.69 9.43
N ASP A 375 -29.23 -22.46 9.05
CA ASP A 375 -28.55 -23.42 9.92
C ASP A 375 -27.47 -22.79 10.82
N GLY A 376 -27.28 -21.47 10.74
CA GLY A 376 -26.31 -20.70 11.51
C GLY A 376 -24.88 -20.73 10.95
N GLU A 377 -24.62 -21.47 9.86
CA GLU A 377 -23.36 -21.36 9.12
C GLU A 377 -23.38 -20.14 8.19
N TYR A 378 -22.25 -19.82 7.57
CA TYR A 378 -22.08 -18.61 6.78
C TYR A 378 -21.61 -18.88 5.36
N THR A 379 -22.07 -18.06 4.41
CA THR A 379 -21.60 -18.05 3.02
C THR A 379 -20.89 -16.75 2.70
N ILE A 380 -19.71 -16.85 2.11
CA ILE A 380 -18.94 -15.67 1.63
C ILE A 380 -19.23 -15.46 0.14
N TYR A 381 -19.45 -14.21 -0.23
CA TYR A 381 -19.54 -13.76 -1.61
C TYR A 381 -18.50 -12.66 -1.84
N ASP A 382 -17.85 -12.73 -3.00
CA ASP A 382 -16.81 -11.80 -3.40
C ASP A 382 -17.11 -11.31 -4.82
N TRP A 383 -17.19 -9.99 -4.99
CA TRP A 383 -17.63 -9.35 -6.22
C TRP A 383 -16.47 -9.24 -7.20
N LYS A 384 -16.70 -9.60 -8.47
CA LYS A 384 -15.64 -9.56 -9.49
C LYS A 384 -16.13 -8.99 -10.81
N ARG A 385 -15.48 -7.93 -11.28
CA ARG A 385 -15.78 -7.29 -12.58
C ARG A 385 -14.98 -7.84 -13.76
N SER A 386 -14.15 -8.87 -13.55
CA SER A 386 -13.18 -9.32 -14.56
C SER A 386 -13.64 -10.51 -15.38
N SER A 387 -13.43 -10.45 -16.69
CA SER A 387 -13.59 -11.57 -17.63
C SER A 387 -12.47 -12.62 -17.56
N LYS A 388 -11.50 -12.45 -16.64
CA LYS A 388 -10.39 -13.40 -16.42
C LYS A 388 -10.71 -14.47 -15.39
N VAL A 389 -11.88 -14.41 -14.74
CA VAL A 389 -12.30 -15.37 -13.71
C VAL A 389 -12.99 -16.58 -14.33
N VAL A 390 -13.93 -16.32 -15.24
CA VAL A 390 -14.72 -17.34 -15.93
C VAL A 390 -14.63 -17.15 -17.45
N ASN A 391 -14.91 -18.20 -18.22
CA ASN A 391 -15.03 -18.10 -19.67
C ASN A 391 -16.42 -17.57 -20.08
N ALA A 392 -16.68 -17.46 -21.40
CA ALA A 392 -17.95 -16.98 -21.93
C ALA A 392 -19.16 -17.87 -21.56
N GLN A 393 -18.92 -19.09 -21.10
CA GLN A 393 -19.93 -20.04 -20.61
C GLN A 393 -20.08 -20.02 -19.08
N GLY A 394 -19.43 -19.09 -18.38
CA GLY A 394 -19.48 -18.99 -16.93
C GLY A 394 -18.64 -20.04 -16.18
N GLN A 395 -17.78 -20.79 -16.88
CA GLN A 395 -16.94 -21.81 -16.24
C GLN A 395 -15.61 -21.19 -15.79
N PRO A 396 -15.10 -21.52 -14.60
CA PRO A 396 -13.82 -21.01 -14.12
C PRO A 396 -12.65 -21.24 -15.09
N ILE A 397 -11.80 -20.22 -15.26
CA ILE A 397 -10.56 -20.34 -16.02
C ILE A 397 -9.49 -20.92 -15.09
N VAL A 398 -9.21 -22.21 -15.27
CA VAL A 398 -8.32 -22.98 -14.39
C VAL A 398 -6.95 -23.28 -15.00
N GLU A 399 -6.71 -22.90 -16.25
CA GLU A 399 -5.42 -23.09 -16.92
C GLU A 399 -4.64 -21.78 -16.94
N GLY A 400 -3.42 -21.80 -16.40
CA GLY A 400 -2.51 -20.65 -16.42
C GLY A 400 -2.07 -20.30 -17.84
N PHE A 401 -1.91 -19.02 -18.12
CA PHE A 401 -1.46 -18.57 -19.44
C PHE A 401 -0.10 -19.20 -19.78
N ARG A 402 -0.04 -19.95 -20.90
CA ARG A 402 1.15 -20.71 -21.32
C ARG A 402 1.65 -21.70 -20.26
N GLY A 403 0.75 -22.25 -19.43
CA GLY A 403 1.10 -23.20 -18.38
C GLY A 403 1.84 -22.59 -17.19
N LYS A 404 1.71 -21.27 -16.97
CA LYS A 404 2.24 -20.62 -15.76
C LYS A 404 1.63 -21.22 -14.51
N MET A 405 2.49 -21.45 -13.51
CA MET A 405 2.14 -22.02 -12.21
C MET A 405 2.69 -21.11 -11.11
N SER A 406 2.12 -21.23 -9.92
CA SER A 406 2.66 -20.66 -8.69
C SER A 406 4.03 -21.22 -8.36
N TYR A 407 4.77 -20.53 -7.49
CA TYR A 407 6.05 -20.95 -6.94
C TYR A 407 6.09 -20.75 -5.42
N ASN A 408 7.30 -20.73 -4.83
CA ASN A 408 7.52 -20.49 -3.41
C ASN A 408 6.89 -21.51 -2.45
N GLY A 409 6.69 -22.75 -2.92
CA GLY A 409 6.28 -23.88 -2.08
C GLY A 409 4.83 -24.30 -2.25
N ILE A 410 4.08 -23.65 -3.14
CA ILE A 410 2.75 -24.11 -3.58
C ILE A 410 2.74 -24.40 -5.09
N SER A 411 1.79 -25.22 -5.54
CA SER A 411 1.62 -25.60 -6.95
C SER A 411 0.16 -25.47 -7.38
N LEU A 412 -0.16 -24.36 -8.04
CA LEU A 412 -1.44 -24.03 -8.61
C LEU A 412 -1.26 -23.30 -9.94
N PRO A 413 -2.17 -23.47 -10.91
CA PRO A 413 -2.18 -22.64 -12.11
C PRO A 413 -2.30 -21.15 -11.77
N ASP A 414 -1.50 -20.33 -12.46
CA ASP A 414 -1.53 -18.87 -12.30
C ASP A 414 -2.73 -18.27 -13.04
N THR A 415 -3.88 -18.26 -12.38
CA THR A 415 -5.14 -17.68 -12.90
C THR A 415 -5.82 -16.81 -11.87
N SER A 416 -6.55 -15.79 -12.32
CA SER A 416 -7.34 -14.93 -11.41
C SER A 416 -8.29 -15.73 -10.54
N TYR A 417 -8.91 -16.79 -11.08
CA TYR A 417 -9.76 -17.68 -10.30
C TYR A 417 -9.03 -18.31 -9.10
N TYR A 418 -7.83 -18.87 -9.29
CA TYR A 418 -7.09 -19.49 -8.18
C TYR A 418 -6.55 -18.46 -7.18
N HIS A 419 -6.18 -17.26 -7.63
CA HIS A 419 -5.82 -16.17 -6.71
C HIS A 419 -6.98 -15.85 -5.76
N TYR A 420 -8.20 -15.69 -6.30
CA TYR A 420 -9.39 -15.43 -5.48
C TYR A 420 -9.83 -16.64 -4.64
N CYS A 421 -9.59 -17.88 -5.11
CA CYS A 421 -9.82 -19.07 -4.30
C CYS A 421 -8.95 -19.08 -3.04
N ILE A 422 -7.67 -18.72 -3.16
CA ILE A 422 -6.75 -18.60 -2.02
C ILE A 422 -7.23 -17.49 -1.09
N GLN A 423 -7.59 -16.32 -1.63
CA GLN A 423 -8.08 -15.19 -0.87
C GLN A 423 -9.27 -15.56 0.02
N GLN A 424 -10.35 -16.11 -0.56
CA GLN A 424 -11.53 -16.49 0.22
C GLN A 424 -11.22 -17.59 1.24
N ASN A 425 -10.37 -18.56 0.90
CA ASN A 425 -9.99 -19.59 1.86
C ASN A 425 -9.12 -19.05 3.01
N LEU A 426 -8.29 -18.02 2.79
CA LEU A 426 -7.59 -17.32 3.87
C LEU A 426 -8.56 -16.52 4.75
N TYR A 427 -9.57 -15.88 4.17
CA TYR A 427 -10.64 -15.22 4.92
C TYR A 427 -11.40 -16.22 5.79
N ARG A 428 -11.83 -17.34 5.22
CA ARG A 428 -12.45 -18.44 5.97
C ARG A 428 -11.55 -18.92 7.11
N TYR A 429 -10.26 -19.15 6.85
CA TYR A 429 -9.32 -19.58 7.88
C TYR A 429 -9.26 -18.59 9.05
N MET A 430 -9.21 -17.27 8.78
CA MET A 430 -9.23 -16.25 9.83
C MET A 430 -10.55 -16.26 10.61
N LEU A 431 -11.68 -16.31 9.90
CA LEU A 431 -13.02 -16.35 10.49
C LEU A 431 -13.24 -17.56 11.41
N GLU A 432 -12.88 -18.75 10.94
CA GLU A 432 -13.04 -20.01 11.69
C GLU A 432 -12.10 -20.07 12.90
N LYS A 433 -10.87 -19.52 12.77
CA LYS A 433 -9.86 -19.55 13.83
C LYS A 433 -10.12 -18.50 14.92
N HIS A 434 -10.48 -17.28 14.53
CA HIS A 434 -10.47 -16.13 15.44
C HIS A 434 -11.86 -15.58 15.74
N TYR A 435 -12.84 -15.74 14.86
CA TYR A 435 -14.15 -15.06 14.96
C TYR A 435 -15.29 -16.00 15.36
N GLY A 436 -15.04 -17.31 15.49
CA GLY A 436 -16.09 -18.28 15.83
C GLY A 436 -17.13 -18.47 14.72
N ILE A 437 -16.81 -18.06 13.49
CA ILE A 437 -17.68 -18.17 12.31
C ILE A 437 -17.33 -19.44 11.55
N LYS A 438 -18.32 -20.28 11.27
CA LYS A 438 -18.16 -21.48 10.43
C LYS A 438 -18.63 -21.18 9.01
N VAL A 439 -17.74 -21.34 8.02
CA VAL A 439 -18.07 -21.02 6.63
C VAL A 439 -18.48 -22.28 5.88
N LYS A 440 -19.71 -22.30 5.41
CA LYS A 440 -20.30 -23.39 4.63
C LYS A 440 -19.83 -23.36 3.18
N ALA A 441 -19.98 -22.21 2.54
CA ALA A 441 -19.69 -21.99 1.13
C ALA A 441 -18.99 -20.65 0.87
N MET A 442 -18.30 -20.57 -0.26
CA MET A 442 -17.55 -19.42 -0.73
C MET A 442 -17.81 -19.29 -2.23
N ASN A 443 -18.10 -18.09 -2.72
CA ASN A 443 -18.52 -17.86 -4.10
C ASN A 443 -17.90 -16.58 -4.67
N LEU A 444 -17.46 -16.63 -5.92
CA LEU A 444 -17.09 -15.46 -6.72
C LEU A 444 -18.28 -15.08 -7.59
N VAL A 445 -18.79 -13.87 -7.42
CA VAL A 445 -19.90 -13.34 -8.21
C VAL A 445 -19.33 -12.43 -9.30
N VAL A 446 -19.33 -12.93 -10.53
CA VAL A 446 -18.77 -12.24 -11.68
C VAL A 446 -19.83 -11.34 -12.30
N LEU A 447 -19.66 -10.03 -12.12
CA LEU A 447 -20.53 -8.95 -12.62
C LEU A 447 -19.97 -8.31 -13.90
N CYS A 448 -19.12 -9.01 -14.66
CA CYS A 448 -18.44 -8.44 -15.82
C CYS A 448 -19.44 -7.93 -16.89
N PRO A 449 -19.32 -6.67 -17.35
CA PRO A 449 -20.26 -6.10 -18.34
C PRO A 449 -20.15 -6.73 -19.74
N ASP A 450 -19.08 -7.48 -20.01
CA ASP A 450 -18.87 -8.16 -21.30
C ASP A 450 -19.73 -9.42 -21.46
N TYR A 451 -20.40 -9.86 -20.39
CA TYR A 451 -21.24 -11.05 -20.39
C TYR A 451 -22.73 -10.72 -20.49
N PRO A 452 -23.56 -11.65 -21.00
CA PRO A 452 -24.99 -11.44 -21.09
C PRO A 452 -25.72 -11.48 -19.74
N THR A 453 -25.06 -11.98 -18.69
CA THR A 453 -25.58 -12.07 -17.32
C THR A 453 -24.43 -12.18 -16.32
N TYR A 454 -24.75 -12.12 -15.03
CA TYR A 454 -23.83 -12.50 -13.96
C TYR A 454 -23.50 -14.00 -14.02
N TYR A 455 -22.33 -14.38 -13.50
CA TYR A 455 -21.95 -15.77 -13.26
C TYR A 455 -21.54 -15.97 -11.81
N VAL A 456 -21.77 -17.17 -11.28
CA VAL A 456 -21.32 -17.56 -9.94
C VAL A 456 -20.34 -18.71 -10.06
N ALA A 457 -19.10 -18.48 -9.65
CA ALA A 457 -18.07 -19.51 -9.57
C ALA A 457 -17.90 -19.93 -8.11
N SER A 458 -18.24 -21.19 -7.81
CA SER A 458 -18.05 -21.74 -6.46
C SER A 458 -16.57 -21.90 -6.16
N VAL A 459 -16.15 -21.47 -4.97
CA VAL A 459 -14.78 -21.62 -4.47
C VAL A 459 -14.68 -22.90 -3.65
N PRO A 460 -13.83 -23.87 -4.04
CA PRO A 460 -13.67 -25.09 -3.26
C PRO A 460 -12.92 -24.81 -1.95
N LYS A 461 -13.20 -25.59 -0.91
CA LYS A 461 -12.39 -25.59 0.32
C LYS A 461 -11.01 -26.17 0.02
N MET A 462 -9.96 -25.39 0.27
CA MET A 462 -8.57 -25.74 -0.04
C MET A 462 -7.73 -25.92 1.24
N ASP A 463 -8.22 -26.70 2.20
CA ASP A 463 -7.62 -26.82 3.55
C ASP A 463 -6.12 -27.16 3.53
N GLN A 464 -5.73 -28.14 2.70
CA GLN A 464 -4.33 -28.56 2.60
C GLN A 464 -3.42 -27.45 2.07
N LEU A 465 -3.89 -26.70 1.05
CA LEU A 465 -3.14 -25.59 0.48
C LEU A 465 -3.02 -24.44 1.48
N ILE A 466 -4.10 -24.09 2.19
CA ILE A 466 -4.04 -23.03 3.20
C ILE A 466 -3.11 -23.42 4.34
N GLN A 467 -3.12 -24.67 4.79
CA GLN A 467 -2.15 -25.15 5.78
C GLN A 467 -0.71 -24.99 5.28
N GLN A 468 -0.43 -25.26 4.00
CA GLN A 468 0.89 -25.01 3.40
C GLN A 468 1.25 -23.52 3.39
N ILE A 469 0.33 -22.65 2.95
CA ILE A 469 0.55 -21.19 2.93
C ILE A 469 0.80 -20.66 4.34
N VAL A 470 0.00 -21.07 5.32
CA VAL A 470 0.15 -20.68 6.74
C VAL A 470 1.49 -21.15 7.29
N ALA A 471 1.91 -22.39 6.99
CA ALA A 471 3.20 -22.90 7.40
C ALA A 471 4.36 -22.11 6.78
N ILE A 472 4.30 -21.82 5.48
CA ILE A 472 5.32 -21.01 4.78
C ILE A 472 5.35 -19.59 5.35
N CYS A 473 4.19 -18.97 5.55
CA CYS A 473 4.06 -17.63 6.12
C CYS A 473 4.69 -17.57 7.51
N THR A 474 4.40 -18.54 8.37
CA THR A 474 4.97 -18.63 9.73
C THR A 474 6.48 -18.86 9.69
N GLN A 475 6.96 -19.83 8.89
CA GLN A 475 8.37 -20.21 8.84
C GLN A 475 9.28 -19.11 8.28
N ARG A 476 8.76 -18.30 7.36
CA ARG A 476 9.51 -17.24 6.70
C ARG A 476 9.16 -15.83 7.20
N ASP A 477 8.28 -15.75 8.20
CA ASP A 477 7.75 -14.51 8.76
C ASP A 477 7.20 -13.56 7.68
N LEU A 478 6.46 -14.10 6.70
CA LEU A 478 6.08 -13.36 5.49
C LEU A 478 5.21 -12.14 5.81
N GLY A 479 4.34 -12.22 6.82
CA GLY A 479 3.48 -11.10 7.23
C GLY A 479 4.23 -9.86 7.72
N HIS A 480 5.50 -10.01 8.13
CA HIS A 480 6.37 -8.87 8.41
C HIS A 480 7.33 -8.60 7.26
N ARG A 481 7.95 -9.63 6.68
CA ARG A 481 9.00 -9.45 5.66
C ARG A 481 8.54 -8.96 4.30
N LEU A 482 7.24 -9.01 4.01
CA LEU A 482 6.65 -8.51 2.76
C LEU A 482 5.99 -7.12 2.90
N LEU A 483 6.09 -6.49 4.08
CA LEU A 483 5.71 -5.10 4.32
C LEU A 483 6.83 -4.15 3.95
#